data_AF-A0A344UKZ0-F1
#
_entry.id   AF-A0A344UKZ0-F1
#
_cell.length_a   1.000
_cell.length_b   1.000
_cell.length_c   1.000
_cell.angle_alpha   90.00
_cell.angle_beta   90.00
_cell.angle_gamma   90.00
#
_symmetry.space_group_name_H-M   'P 1'
#
loop_
_entity.id
_entity.type
_entity.pdbx_description
1 polymer ?
#
loop_
_entity_poly.entity_id
_entity_poly.type
_entity_poly.pdbx_seq_one_letter_code
_entity_poly.pdbx_strand_id
1 'polypeptide(L)'
;MDHTLTRLEDELAEDAAGLALRARTRELEAWAAELGGELRRPQTAERYASLERQRRACLAALRVLDAVWRRGHWDGAQLRSRPDWAVRQSGA
;
A
#
# COMPACT_ATOMS: atom_id res chain seq x y z
N MET A 1 2.76 -18.10 20.53
CA MET A 1 2.10 -16.95 19.89
C MET A 1 3.22 -16.01 19.50
N ASP A 2 3.52 -15.92 18.21
CA ASP A 2 4.46 -14.90 17.72
C ASP A 2 3.73 -13.56 17.76
N HIS A 3 4.10 -12.72 18.73
CA HIS A 3 3.65 -11.34 18.77
C HIS A 3 4.45 -10.53 17.75
N THR A 4 3.75 -9.77 16.90
CA THR A 4 4.45 -8.87 15.97
C THR A 4 4.86 -7.57 16.69
N LEU A 5 5.67 -6.73 16.03
CA LEU A 5 6.25 -5.54 16.65
C LEU A 5 5.24 -4.39 16.76
N THR A 6 4.13 -4.44 16.01
CA THR A 6 3.13 -3.38 15.97
C THR A 6 1.71 -3.94 15.85
N ARG A 7 0.73 -3.20 16.39
CA ARG A 7 -0.70 -3.54 16.25
C ARG A 7 -1.13 -3.75 14.79
N LEU A 8 -0.56 -2.98 13.85
CA LEU A 8 -0.86 -3.13 12.43
C LEU A 8 -0.39 -4.48 11.89
N GLU A 9 0.79 -4.93 12.31
CA GLU A 9 1.31 -6.24 11.92
C GLU A 9 0.48 -7.37 12.55
N ASP A 10 -0.01 -7.21 13.79
CA ASP A 10 -0.91 -8.17 14.45
C ASP A 10 -2.25 -8.26 13.68
N GLU A 11 -2.87 -7.12 13.37
CA GLU A 11 -4.11 -7.05 12.57
C GLU A 11 -3.94 -7.75 11.22
N LEU A 12 -2.79 -7.58 10.56
CA LEU A 12 -2.52 -8.22 9.27
C LEU A 12 -2.17 -9.70 9.39
N ALA A 13 -1.53 -10.14 10.49
CA ALA A 13 -1.24 -11.54 10.75
C ALA A 13 -2.52 -12.34 11.01
N GLU A 14 -3.53 -11.72 11.64
CA GLU A 14 -4.84 -12.34 11.88
C GLU A 14 -5.76 -12.30 10.63
N ASP A 15 -5.45 -11.46 9.64
CA ASP A 15 -6.25 -11.25 8.42
C ASP A 15 -6.05 -12.36 7.37
N ALA A 16 -6.39 -13.61 7.70
CA ALA A 16 -6.26 -14.77 6.80
C ALA A 16 -7.00 -14.60 5.46
N ALA A 17 -8.14 -13.90 5.48
CA ALA A 17 -8.94 -13.65 4.27
C ALA A 17 -8.44 -12.45 3.44
N GLY A 18 -7.48 -11.67 3.94
CA GLY A 18 -6.97 -10.46 3.30
C GLY A 18 -7.99 -9.31 3.24
N LEU A 19 -9.01 -9.29 4.10
CA LEU A 19 -10.04 -8.26 4.13
C LEU A 19 -9.49 -6.93 4.64
N ALA A 20 -8.74 -6.95 5.74
CA ALA A 20 -8.11 -5.78 6.29
C ALA A 20 -7.03 -5.24 5.32
N LEU A 21 -6.21 -6.12 4.75
CA LEU A 21 -5.24 -5.77 3.73
C LEU A 21 -5.90 -5.04 2.55
N ARG A 22 -6.99 -5.60 2.00
CA ARG A 22 -7.72 -5.00 0.86
C ARG A 22 -8.34 -3.66 1.21
N ALA A 23 -8.93 -3.52 2.41
CA ALA A 23 -9.50 -2.24 2.86
C ALA A 23 -8.42 -1.15 2.93
N ARG A 24 -7.30 -1.42 3.62
CA ARG A 24 -6.19 -0.47 3.75
C ARG A 24 -5.52 -0.15 2.41
N THR A 25 -5.41 -1.14 1.54
CA THR A 25 -4.90 -0.96 0.17
C THR A 25 -5.78 0.01 -0.60
N ARG A 26 -7.10 -0.16 -0.57
CA ARG A 26 -8.03 0.75 -1.24
C ARG A 26 -7.96 2.18 -0.71
N GLU A 27 -7.84 2.34 0.61
CA GLU A 27 -7.67 3.66 1.23
C GLU A 27 -6.41 4.37 0.73
N LEU A 28 -5.27 3.67 0.73
CA LEU A 28 -4.00 4.23 0.24
C LEU A 28 -4.00 4.50 -1.27
N GLU A 29 -4.64 3.64 -2.06
CA GLU A 29 -4.82 3.85 -3.50
C GLU A 29 -5.69 5.08 -3.79
N ALA A 30 -6.78 5.27 -3.02
CA ALA A 30 -7.64 6.44 -3.14
C ALA A 30 -6.85 7.73 -2.84
N TRP A 31 -6.12 7.77 -1.73
CA TRP A 31 -5.26 8.93 -1.40
C TRP A 31 -4.18 9.17 -2.44
N ALA A 32 -3.51 8.13 -2.94
CA ALA A 32 -2.50 8.28 -3.98
C ALA A 32 -3.10 8.83 -5.28
N ALA A 33 -4.33 8.43 -5.62
CA ALA A 33 -5.05 8.92 -6.79
C ALA A 33 -5.49 10.39 -6.61
N GLU A 34 -5.99 10.77 -5.43
CA GLU A 34 -6.33 12.15 -5.08
C GLU A 34 -5.12 13.07 -5.19
N LEU A 35 -4.00 12.70 -4.56
CA LEU A 35 -2.73 13.43 -4.65
C LEU A 35 -2.25 13.51 -6.10
N GLY A 36 -2.37 12.43 -6.88
CA GLY A 36 -2.08 12.44 -8.31
C GLY A 36 -2.98 13.38 -9.12
N GLY A 37 -4.23 13.55 -8.70
CA GLY A 37 -5.17 14.54 -9.22
C GLY A 37 -4.76 15.97 -8.91
N GLU A 38 -4.36 16.25 -7.66
CA GLU A 38 -3.85 17.56 -7.26
C GLU A 38 -2.57 17.94 -8.00
N LEU A 39 -1.65 16.98 -8.20
CA LEU A 39 -0.39 17.19 -8.91
C LEU A 39 -0.55 17.68 -10.36
N ARG A 40 -1.71 17.44 -10.99
CA ARG A 40 -2.01 17.90 -12.35
C ARG A 40 -2.49 19.35 -12.41
N ARG A 41 -2.79 19.97 -11.27
CA ARG A 41 -3.21 21.38 -11.20
C ARG A 41 -1.98 22.30 -11.18
N PRO A 42 -2.10 23.53 -11.69
CA PRO A 42 -1.05 24.54 -11.52
C PRO A 42 -0.77 24.78 -10.03
N GLN A 43 0.49 24.72 -9.65
CA GLN A 43 0.92 24.87 -8.27
C GLN A 43 2.38 25.29 -8.20
N THR A 44 2.82 25.75 -7.03
CA THR A 44 4.22 26.09 -6.79
C THR A 44 5.09 24.84 -6.78
N ALA A 45 6.37 24.99 -7.08
CA ALA A 45 7.33 23.90 -7.04
C ALA A 45 7.41 23.24 -5.65
N GLU A 46 7.32 24.04 -4.58
CA GLU A 46 7.30 23.55 -3.21
C GLU A 46 6.07 22.70 -2.91
N ARG A 47 4.88 23.16 -3.34
CA ARG A 47 3.64 22.41 -3.16
C ARG A 47 3.67 21.10 -3.95
N TYR A 48 4.15 21.13 -5.20
CA TYR A 48 4.36 19.94 -6.00
C TYR A 48 5.26 18.91 -5.28
N ALA A 49 6.42 19.36 -4.80
CA ALA A 49 7.37 18.47 -4.12
C ALA A 49 6.77 17.86 -2.85
N SER A 50 5.97 18.62 -2.10
CA SER A 50 5.27 18.11 -0.91
C SER A 50 4.23 17.04 -1.28
N LEU A 51 3.39 17.30 -2.28
CA LEU A 51 2.37 16.35 -2.73
C LEU A 51 2.99 15.07 -3.32
N GLU A 52 4.06 15.19 -4.09
CA GLU A 52 4.74 14.03 -4.66
C GLU A 52 5.41 13.18 -3.57
N ARG A 53 5.96 13.78 -2.51
CA ARG A 53 6.45 13.03 -1.35
C ARG A 53 5.33 12.25 -0.66
N GLN A 54 4.17 12.86 -0.45
CA GLN A 54 3.01 12.20 0.16
C GLN A 54 2.50 11.06 -0.72
N ARG A 55 2.42 11.27 -2.04
CA ARG A 55 2.00 10.24 -3.00
C ARG A 55 2.96 9.05 -2.97
N ARG A 56 4.27 9.32 -2.98
CA ARG A 56 5.31 8.28 -2.85
C ARG A 56 5.23 7.54 -1.52
N ALA A 57 4.92 8.22 -0.43
CA ALA A 57 4.73 7.59 0.88
C ALA A 57 3.53 6.62 0.86
N CYS A 58 2.40 6.99 0.25
CA CYS A 58 1.26 6.09 0.09
C CYS A 58 1.64 4.84 -0.72
N LEU A 59 2.34 5.01 -1.84
CA LEU A 59 2.80 3.90 -2.69
C LEU A 59 3.83 3.00 -1.98
N ALA A 60 4.69 3.57 -1.14
CA ALA A 60 5.62 2.81 -0.32
C ALA A 60 4.87 2.01 0.76
N ALA A 61 3.87 2.60 1.41
CA ALA A 61 3.05 1.93 2.41
C ALA A 61 2.31 0.70 1.83
N LEU A 62 1.81 0.79 0.59
CA LEU A 62 1.22 -0.36 -0.11
C LEU A 62 2.17 -1.57 -0.18
N ARG A 63 3.45 -1.33 -0.46
CA ARG A 63 4.46 -2.39 -0.52
C ARG A 63 4.74 -3.00 0.86
N VAL A 64 4.72 -2.17 1.90
CA VAL A 64 4.92 -2.61 3.29
C VAL A 64 3.76 -3.49 3.73
N LEU A 65 2.51 -3.08 3.50
CA LEU A 65 1.33 -3.87 3.86
C LEU A 65 1.34 -5.25 3.19
N ASP A 66 1.65 -5.29 1.89
CA ASP A 66 1.75 -6.53 1.12
C ASP A 66 2.89 -7.43 1.62
N ALA A 67 4.04 -6.87 1.98
CA ALA A 67 5.16 -7.63 2.54
C ALA A 67 4.84 -8.19 3.94
N VAL A 68 4.26 -7.39 4.82
CA VAL A 68 3.87 -7.79 6.18
C VAL A 68 2.83 -8.90 6.15
N TRP A 69 1.79 -8.73 5.33
CA TRP A 69 0.73 -9.73 5.21
C TRP A 69 1.31 -11.04 4.66
N ARG A 70 2.10 -11.01 3.57
CA ARG A 70 2.73 -12.23 3.05
C ARG A 70 3.61 -12.92 4.08
N ARG A 71 4.36 -12.18 4.89
CA ARG A 71 5.21 -12.75 5.94
C ARG A 71 4.40 -13.55 6.97
N GLY A 72 3.21 -13.07 7.35
CA GLY A 72 2.34 -13.76 8.31
C GLY A 72 1.58 -14.96 7.74
N HIS A 73 1.42 -15.02 6.41
CA HIS A 73 0.55 -16.01 5.74
C HIS A 73 1.29 -16.97 4.79
N TRP A 74 2.63 -16.99 4.81
CA TRP A 74 3.46 -17.75 3.86
C TRP A 74 3.63 -19.25 4.14
N ASP A 75 2.99 -19.83 5.16
CA ASP A 75 3.04 -21.27 5.44
C ASP A 75 1.91 -22.11 4.78
N GLY A 76 1.19 -21.59 3.77
CA GLY A 76 0.26 -22.45 3.00
C GLY A 76 -0.60 -21.82 1.91
N ALA A 77 -0.70 -20.50 1.79
CA ALA A 77 -1.64 -19.84 0.87
C ALA A 77 -1.00 -19.43 -0.47
N GLN A 78 -0.37 -20.38 -1.16
CA GLN A 78 0.29 -20.17 -2.45
C GLN A 78 -0.69 -19.69 -3.55
N LEU A 79 -0.23 -18.69 -4.33
CA LEU A 79 -0.25 -18.68 -5.81
C LEU A 79 -1.38 -18.07 -6.65
N ARG A 80 -2.24 -17.13 -6.21
CA ARG A 80 -3.17 -16.48 -7.16
C ARG A 80 -3.44 -15.00 -6.93
N SER A 81 -2.46 -14.14 -7.23
CA SER A 81 -2.65 -12.85 -7.91
C SER A 81 -1.40 -11.99 -7.72
N ARG A 82 -0.77 -11.57 -8.82
CA ARG A 82 0.12 -10.40 -8.77
C ARG A 82 -0.76 -9.21 -8.43
N PRO A 83 -0.46 -8.43 -7.39
CA PRO A 83 -1.26 -7.27 -7.05
C PRO A 83 -1.11 -6.17 -8.13
N ASP A 84 -2.23 -5.54 -8.49
CA ASP A 84 -2.32 -4.59 -9.62
C ASP A 84 -1.34 -3.41 -9.53
N TRP A 85 -0.89 -3.04 -8.33
CA TRP A 85 0.10 -1.98 -8.15
C TRP A 85 1.47 -2.34 -8.77
N ALA A 86 1.81 -3.63 -8.87
CA ALA A 86 3.07 -4.10 -9.47
C ALA A 86 3.07 -4.01 -11.01
N VAL A 87 1.88 -3.95 -11.64
CA VAL A 87 1.73 -3.83 -13.10
C VAL A 87 1.82 -2.37 -13.54
N ARG A 88 1.35 -1.43 -12.71
CA ARG A 88 1.29 0.01 -13.06
C ARG A 88 2.63 0.75 -12.97
N GLN A 89 3.70 0.13 -12.47
CA GLN A 89 5.03 0.75 -12.37
C GLN A 89 5.96 0.47 -13.55
N SER A 90 5.58 -0.39 -14.51
CA SER A 90 6.42 -0.74 -15.67
C SER A 90 6.14 0.09 -16.92
N GLY A 91 5.30 1.12 -16.83
CA GLY A 91 4.99 2.03 -17.93
C GLY A 91 5.37 3.47 -17.57
N ALA A 92 6.67 3.76 -17.63
CA ALA A 92 7.23 5.12 -17.67
C ALA A 92 8.46 5.11 -18.57
#